data_AF-A0A2V7X633-F1
#
_entry.id   AF-A0A2V7X633-F1
#
_cell.length_a   1.000
_cell.length_b   1.000
_cell.length_c   1.000
_cell.angle_alpha   90.00
_cell.angle_beta   90.00
_cell.angle_gamma   90.00
#
_symmetry.space_group_name_H-M   'P 1'
#
loop_
_entity.id
_entity.type
_entity.pdbx_description
1 polymer ?
#
loop_
_entity_poly.entity_id
_entity_poly.type
_entity_poly.pdbx_seq_one_letter_code
_entity_poly.pdbx_strand_id
1 'polypeptide(L)'
;MAVTDAADRERKRSPHRCECGSAFDVCYFDDRRDPDRDREAVTVQVSCPSCGRSKTLCVPEGADRTVVVEASALAADDFEEGVAG
;
A
#
# COMPACT_ATOMS: atom_id res chain seq x y z
N MET A 1 28.61 -4.80 11.73
CA MET A 1 28.34 -4.89 10.29
C MET A 1 27.20 -5.89 10.10
N ALA A 2 25.97 -5.40 9.91
CA ALA A 2 24.82 -6.26 9.62
C ALA A 2 24.52 -6.13 8.12
N VAL A 3 25.16 -6.98 7.33
CA VAL A 3 24.85 -7.16 5.90
C VAL A 3 24.04 -8.44 5.78
N THR A 4 22.78 -8.41 6.20
CA THR A 4 21.87 -9.53 5.98
C THR A 4 21.15 -9.30 4.66
N ASP A 5 21.68 -9.97 3.64
CA ASP A 5 20.93 -10.62 2.56
C ASP A 5 19.42 -10.35 2.56
N ALA A 6 19.03 -9.17 2.09
CA ALA A 6 17.69 -8.88 1.65
C ALA A 6 17.86 -8.51 0.18
N ALA A 7 17.56 -9.47 -0.68
CA ALA A 7 17.33 -9.19 -2.10
C ALA A 7 16.56 -7.88 -2.22
N ASP A 8 17.09 -6.97 -3.04
CA ASP A 8 16.66 -5.59 -3.29
C ASP A 8 15.17 -5.51 -3.68
N ARG A 9 14.28 -5.67 -2.69
CA ARG A 9 12.84 -5.53 -2.84
C ARG A 9 12.51 -4.11 -2.46
N GLU A 10 12.52 -3.22 -3.44
CA GLU A 10 12.10 -1.84 -3.21
C GLU A 10 10.62 -1.84 -2.82
N ARG A 11 10.34 -1.46 -1.56
CA ARG A 11 8.96 -1.30 -1.09
C ARG A 11 8.43 0.01 -1.64
N LYS A 12 7.52 -0.07 -2.61
CA LYS A 12 6.80 1.09 -3.12
C LYS A 12 5.57 1.35 -2.28
N ARG A 13 5.36 2.63 -1.97
CA ARG A 13 4.20 3.13 -1.24
C ARG A 13 3.48 4.14 -2.11
N SER A 14 2.21 3.90 -2.37
CA SER A 14 1.35 4.79 -3.15
C SER A 14 0.20 5.29 -2.26
N PRO A 15 0.19 6.57 -1.88
CA PRO A 15 -0.91 7.13 -1.09
C PRO A 15 -2.17 7.22 -1.95
N HIS A 16 -3.29 6.75 -1.42
CA HIS A 16 -4.58 6.77 -2.07
C HIS A 16 -5.64 7.36 -1.15
N ARG A 17 -6.60 8.06 -1.76
CA ARG A 17 -7.80 8.52 -1.08
C ARG A 17 -9.00 7.71 -1.56
N CYS A 18 -9.83 7.29 -0.62
CA CYS A 18 -11.13 6.74 -0.90
C CYS A 18 -12.15 7.87 -1.10
N GLU A 19 -13.23 7.59 -1.81
CA GLU A 19 -14.36 8.50 -1.96
C GLU A 19 -15.09 8.76 -0.63
N CYS A 20 -14.96 7.86 0.36
CA CYS A 20 -15.47 8.10 1.70
C CYS A 20 -14.67 9.18 2.48
N GLY A 21 -13.59 9.72 1.89
CA GLY A 21 -12.75 10.75 2.49
C GLY A 21 -11.51 10.21 3.20
N SER A 22 -11.47 8.93 3.57
CA SER A 22 -10.34 8.29 4.25
C SER A 22 -9.12 8.14 3.34
N ALA A 23 -7.95 8.43 3.89
CA ALA A 23 -6.66 8.22 3.24
C ALA A 23 -6.09 6.85 3.65
N PHE A 24 -5.55 6.12 2.68
CA PHE A 24 -4.89 4.84 2.89
C PHE A 24 -3.69 4.71 1.96
N ASP A 25 -2.64 4.08 2.44
CA ASP A 25 -1.43 3.81 1.68
C ASP A 25 -1.48 2.38 1.13
N VAL A 26 -1.20 2.24 -0.15
CA VAL A 26 -1.02 0.92 -0.77
C VAL A 26 0.46 0.67 -0.90
N CYS A 27 0.92 -0.31 -0.15
CA CYS A 27 2.31 -0.74 -0.09
C CYS A 27 2.46 -2.05 -0.87
N TYR A 28 3.46 -2.15 -1.75
CA TYR A 28 3.80 -3.40 -2.42
C TYR A 28 5.32 -3.49 -2.61
N PHE A 29 5.84 -4.70 -2.74
CA PHE A 29 7.23 -4.91 -3.07
C PHE A 29 7.39 -5.04 -4.58
N ASP A 30 8.23 -4.19 -5.15
CA ASP A 30 8.59 -4.24 -6.56
C ASP A 30 9.73 -5.26 -6.72
N ASP A 31 9.40 -6.51 -7.06
CA ASP A 31 10.38 -7.58 -7.32
C ASP A 31 10.83 -7.58 -8.79
N ARG A 32 10.79 -6.40 -9.47
CA ARG A 32 11.39 -6.24 -10.80
C ARG A 32 12.90 -6.24 -10.67
N ARG A 33 13.46 -7.45 -10.60
CA ARG A 33 14.90 -7.70 -10.72
C ARG A 33 15.51 -7.19 -12.04
N ASP A 34 14.68 -6.90 -13.04
CA ASP A 34 15.08 -6.37 -14.35
C ASP A 34 14.21 -5.17 -14.72
N PRO A 35 14.75 -3.93 -14.74
CA PRO A 35 14.04 -2.74 -15.21
C PRO A 35 13.84 -2.72 -16.73
N ASP A 36 14.52 -3.61 -17.48
CA ASP A 36 14.48 -3.69 -18.95
C ASP A 36 13.41 -4.67 -19.47
N ARG A 37 12.84 -5.51 -18.60
CA ARG A 37 11.66 -6.29 -18.93
C ARG A 37 10.42 -5.54 -18.48
N ASP A 38 9.75 -4.92 -19.45
CA ASP A 38 8.38 -4.43 -19.37
C ASP A 38 7.45 -5.60 -18.94
N ARG A 39 7.43 -5.92 -17.65
CA ARG A 39 6.49 -6.90 -17.09
C ARG A 39 5.13 -6.24 -17.09
N GLU A 40 4.16 -6.92 -17.68
CA GLU A 40 2.79 -6.44 -17.80
C GLU A 40 2.25 -5.98 -16.44
N ALA A 41 1.54 -4.85 -16.42
CA ALA A 41 0.91 -4.39 -15.20
C ALA A 41 -0.32 -5.27 -14.92
N VAL A 42 -0.38 -5.85 -13.72
CA VAL A 42 -1.54 -6.59 -13.24
C VAL A 42 -2.46 -5.69 -12.44
N THR A 43 -3.75 -5.90 -12.64
CA THR A 43 -4.79 -5.17 -11.96
C THR A 43 -5.16 -5.87 -10.66
N VAL A 44 -5.05 -5.17 -9.53
CA VAL A 44 -5.37 -5.67 -8.19
C VAL A 44 -6.54 -4.89 -7.59
N GLN A 45 -7.35 -5.58 -6.79
CA GLN A 45 -8.46 -4.99 -6.06
C GLN A 45 -8.09 -4.83 -4.59
N VAL A 46 -8.06 -3.60 -4.10
CA VAL A 46 -7.80 -3.25 -2.70
C VAL A 46 -9.06 -2.74 -2.04
N SER A 47 -9.29 -3.10 -0.78
CA SER A 47 -10.47 -2.62 -0.04
C SER A 47 -10.08 -1.48 0.88
N CYS A 48 -10.87 -0.41 0.90
CA CYS A 48 -10.69 0.68 1.84
C CYS A 48 -10.86 0.17 3.28
N PRO A 49 -9.90 0.42 4.19
CA PRO A 49 -10.00 -0.06 5.57
C PRO A 49 -11.11 0.63 6.38
N SER A 50 -11.63 1.78 5.90
CA SER A 50 -12.68 2.55 6.59
C SER A 50 -14.10 2.16 6.15
N CYS A 51 -14.39 2.18 4.85
CA CYS A 51 -15.73 1.93 4.32
C CYS A 51 -15.90 0.57 3.63
N GLY A 52 -14.83 -0.22 3.47
CA GLY A 52 -14.85 -1.50 2.75
C GLY A 52 -14.99 -1.39 1.23
N ARG A 53 -15.08 -0.17 0.67
CA ARG A 53 -15.20 0.03 -0.78
C ARG A 53 -13.94 -0.46 -1.49
N SER A 54 -14.14 -1.31 -2.49
CA SER A 54 -13.05 -1.84 -3.33
C SER A 54 -12.60 -0.81 -4.35
N LYS A 55 -11.29 -0.68 -4.52
CA LYS A 55 -10.63 0.16 -5.53
C LYS A 55 -9.69 -0.70 -6.33
N THR A 56 -9.68 -0.47 -7.64
CA THR A 56 -8.85 -1.19 -8.58
C THR A 56 -7.58 -0.39 -8.86
N LEU A 57 -6.41 -1.01 -8.77
CA LEU A 57 -5.10 -0.40 -8.98
C LEU A 57 -4.25 -1.27 -9.90
N CYS A 58 -3.36 -0.65 -10.66
CA CYS A 58 -2.40 -1.37 -11.49
C CYS A 58 -1.05 -1.42 -10.79
N VAL A 59 -0.55 -2.62 -10.55
CA VAL A 59 0.77 -2.89 -9.97
C VAL A 59 1.56 -3.78 -10.93
N PRO A 60 2.90 -3.75 -10.92
CA PRO A 60 3.67 -4.68 -11.76
C PRO A 60 3.38 -6.15 -11.40
N GLU A 61 3.47 -7.04 -12.38
CA GLU A 61 3.32 -8.49 -12.15
C GLU A 61 4.24 -8.98 -11.02
N GLY A 62 3.66 -9.72 -10.06
CA GLY A 62 4.35 -10.23 -8.87
C GLY A 62 4.21 -9.34 -7.64
N ALA A 63 3.95 -8.04 -7.83
CA ALA A 63 3.64 -7.15 -6.71
C ALA A 63 2.28 -7.46 -6.09
N ASP A 64 1.33 -8.00 -6.86
CA ASP A 64 -0.03 -8.37 -6.43
C ASP A 64 -0.06 -9.26 -5.18
N ARG A 65 0.90 -10.18 -5.08
CA ARG A 65 1.04 -11.11 -3.95
C ARG A 65 1.52 -10.45 -2.66
N THR A 66 2.02 -9.23 -2.79
CA THR A 66 2.64 -8.46 -1.71
C THR A 66 1.92 -7.15 -1.42
N VAL A 67 0.78 -6.90 -2.08
CA VAL A 67 -0.03 -5.71 -1.86
C VAL A 67 -0.59 -5.73 -0.44
N VAL A 68 -0.28 -4.68 0.31
CA VAL A 68 -0.77 -4.42 1.65
C VAL A 68 -1.42 -3.06 1.67
N VAL A 69 -2.62 -2.99 2.24
CA VAL A 69 -3.36 -1.74 2.45
C VAL A 69 -3.17 -1.31 3.89
N GLU A 70 -2.59 -0.14 4.10
CA GLU A 70 -2.40 0.45 5.42
C GLU A 70 -3.28 1.71 5.53
N ALA A 71 -3.97 1.90 6.65
CA ALA A 71 -4.65 3.17 6.91
C ALA A 71 -3.58 4.26 7.03
N SER A 72 -3.73 5.35 6.29
CA SER A 72 -2.74 6.42 6.32
C SER A 72 -2.83 7.13 7.67
N ALA A 73 -1.70 7.39 8.31
CA ALA A 73 -1.66 8.08 9.62
C ALA A 73 -2.28 9.49 9.55
N LEU A 74 -2.39 10.07 8.35
CA LEU A 74 -3.11 11.32 8.07
C LEU A 74 -4.63 11.24 8.32
N ALA A 75 -5.20 10.04 8.48
CA ALA A 75 -6.60 9.83 8.82
C ALA A 75 -6.82 9.59 10.33
N ALA A 76 -5.77 9.65 11.16
CA ALA A 76 -5.81 9.38 12.60
C ALA A 76 -5.70 10.65 13.45
N ASP A 77 -6.27 11.76 12.98
CA ASP A 77 -6.43 13.01 13.74
C ASP A 77 -7.93 13.30 13.89
N ASP A 78 -8.67 12.37 14.51
CA ASP A 78 -9.97 12.63 15.16
C ASP A 78 -10.42 11.39 15.98
N PHE A 79 -9.66 11.03 17.02
CA PHE A 79 -10.28 10.51 18.22
C PHE A 79 -9.56 11.20 19.38
N GLU A 80 -10.06 12.39 19.73
CA GLU A 80 -9.86 12.95 21.05
C GLU A 80 -10.27 11.90 22.09
N GLU A 81 -9.31 11.17 22.67
CA GLU A 81 -9.51 10.56 23.97
C GLU A 81 -9.32 11.66 25.02
N GLY A 82 -10.31 12.55 25.09
CA GLY A 82 -10.57 13.34 26.27
C GLY A 82 -11.02 12.39 27.39
N VAL A 83 -10.07 11.75 28.07
CA VAL A 83 -10.35 11.11 29.35
C VAL A 83 -10.45 12.19 30.42
N ALA A 84 -11.68 12.68 30.60
CA ALA A 84 -12.09 13.32 31.84
C ALA A 84 -12.13 12.27 32.95
N GLY A 85 -11.45 12.53 34.06
CA GLY A 85 -11.46 11.70 35.27
C GLY A 85 -10.49 12.22 36.31
#